data_AF-A0A7C4W8W9-F1
#
_entry.id   AF-A0A7C4W8W9-F1
#
_cell.length_a   1.000
_cell.length_b   1.000
_cell.length_c   1.000
_cell.angle_alpha   90.00
_cell.angle_beta   90.00
_cell.angle_gamma   90.00
#
_symmetry.space_group_name_H-M   'P 1'
#
loop_
_entity.id
_entity.type
_entity.pdbx_description
1 polymer ?
#
loop_
_entity_poly.entity_id
_entity_poly.type
_entity_poly.pdbx_seq_one_letter_code
_entity_poly.pdbx_strand_id
1 'polypeptide(L)' 'MKEQINGETRKIQFTGKSTYIVSLPKKWVNSLGLKAGSPILITQQDSSLILTPQRNGQTCNSFCRSNSHNFKRR' A
#
# COMPACT_ATOMS: atom_id res chain seq x y z
N MET A 1 -14.82 21.27 -20.15
CA MET A 1 -13.75 21.01 -19.17
C MET A 1 -13.11 19.68 -19.56
N LYS A 2 -11.89 19.67 -20.12
CA LYS A 2 -11.22 18.42 -20.46
C LYS A 2 -10.44 17.97 -19.23
N GLU A 3 -10.88 16.87 -18.62
CA GLU A 3 -10.12 16.19 -17.58
C GLU A 3 -8.85 15.68 -18.24
N GLN A 4 -7.73 16.33 -17.95
CA GLN A 4 -6.45 15.93 -18.50
C GLN A 4 -6.01 14.67 -17.76
N ILE A 5 -6.37 13.51 -18.30
CA ILE A 5 -5.82 12.22 -17.92
C ILE A 5 -4.30 12.30 -18.14
N ASN A 6 -3.59 12.65 -17.08
CA ASN A 6 -2.13 12.64 -17.02
C ASN A 6 -1.64 11.18 -16.85
N GLY A 7 -2.18 10.28 -17.67
CA GLY A 7 -1.91 8.86 -17.66
C GLY A 7 -0.62 8.56 -18.39
N GLU A 8 0.29 7.85 -17.74
CA GLU A 8 1.49 7.31 -18.38
C GLU A 8 1.35 5.79 -18.50
N THR A 9 1.50 5.26 -19.72
CA THR A 9 1.51 3.81 -19.93
C THR A 9 2.90 3.26 -19.66
N ARG A 10 2.98 2.25 -18.78
CA ARG A 10 4.23 1.53 -18.47
C ARG A 10 4.05 0.05 -18.75
N LYS A 11 5.10 -0.58 -19.28
CA LYS A 11 5.12 -2.03 -19.44
C LYS A 11 5.38 -2.67 -18.08
N ILE A 12 4.65 -3.75 -17.80
CA ILE A 12 4.98 -4.63 -16.68
C ILE A 12 6.27 -5.38 -17.01
N GLN A 13 7.14 -5.49 -16.02
CA GLN A 13 8.39 -6.24 -16.11
C GLN A 13 8.25 -7.55 -15.35
N PHE A 14 8.70 -8.66 -15.92
CA PHE A 14 8.68 -9.95 -15.25
C PHE A 14 10.00 -10.18 -14.48
N THR A 15 9.90 -10.62 -13.22
CA THR A 15 11.06 -10.82 -12.34
C THR A 15 11.37 -12.31 -12.07
N GLY A 16 10.70 -13.26 -12.74
CA GLY A 16 11.05 -14.68 -12.68
C GLY A 16 10.47 -15.48 -11.51
N LYS A 17 10.19 -14.84 -10.37
CA LYS A 17 9.72 -15.49 -9.13
C LYS A 17 8.21 -15.33 -8.88
N SER A 18 7.41 -15.47 -9.94
CA SER A 18 5.95 -15.23 -9.91
C SER A 18 5.54 -13.79 -9.63
N THR A 19 6.46 -12.83 -9.78
CA THR A 19 6.21 -11.42 -9.53
C THR A 19 6.46 -10.57 -10.78
N TYR A 20 5.62 -9.54 -10.91
CA TYR A 20 5.77 -8.47 -11.89
C TYR A 20 6.11 -7.16 -11.19
N ILE A 21 6.89 -6.32 -11.87
CA ILE A 21 7.26 -4.98 -11.41
C ILE A 21 6.66 -3.96 -12.38
N VAL A 22 6.07 -2.90 -11.82
CA VAL A 22 5.68 -1.69 -12.56
C VAL A 22 6.47 -0.51 -12.03
N SER A 23 7.09 0.25 -12.93
CA SER A 23 7.85 1.45 -12.56
C SER A 23 6.89 2.63 -12.39
N LEU A 24 6.80 3.17 -11.17
CA LEU A 24 6.03 4.38 -10.90
C LEU A 24 6.77 5.62 -11.45
N PRO A 25 6.08 6.54 -12.14
CA PRO A 25 6.67 7.80 -12.57
C PRO A 25 7.21 8.60 -11.38
N LYS A 26 8.40 9.19 -11.53
CA LYS A 26 9.05 10.01 -10.48
C LYS A 26 8.15 11.16 -10.00
N LYS A 27 7.36 11.75 -10.91
CA LYS A 27 6.40 12.82 -10.57
C LYS A 27 5.34 12.35 -9.57
N TRP A 28 4.80 11.14 -9.73
CA TRP A 28 3.79 10.58 -8.82
C TRP A 28 4.40 10.28 -7.46
N VAL A 29 5.58 9.67 -7.44
CA VAL A 29 6.33 9.38 -6.21
C VAL A 29 6.57 10.67 -5.42
N ASN A 30 7.06 11.72 -6.08
CA ASN A 30 7.30 13.01 -5.45
C ASN A 30 6.02 13.70 -4.99
N SER A 31 4.96 13.68 -5.80
CA SER A 31 3.65 14.27 -5.47
C SER A 31 2.99 13.60 -4.26
N LEU A 32 3.21 12.30 -4.08
CA LEU A 32 2.70 11.53 -2.95
C LEU A 32 3.65 11.55 -1.74
N GLY A 33 4.81 12.21 -1.84
CA GLY A 33 5.83 12.24 -0.79
C GLY A 33 6.44 10.86 -0.49
N LEU A 34 6.34 9.92 -1.42
CA LEU A 34 6.85 8.56 -1.29
C LEU A 34 8.37 8.54 -1.44
N LYS A 35 9.04 7.67 -0.69
CA LYS A 35 10.48 7.41 -0.78
C LYS A 35 10.73 5.92 -1.01
N ALA A 36 11.92 5.57 -1.51
CA ALA A 36 12.34 4.18 -1.58
C ALA A 36 12.20 3.50 -0.21
N GLY A 37 11.56 2.33 -0.17
CA GLY A 37 11.25 1.62 1.07
C GLY A 37 9.96 2.05 1.78
N SER A 38 9.20 3.02 1.25
CA SER A 38 7.88 3.36 1.81
C SER A 38 6.88 2.22 1.55
N PRO A 39 6.09 1.79 2.55
CA PRO A 39 5.06 0.79 2.35
C PRO A 39 3.90 1.37 1.54
N ILE A 40 3.42 0.58 0.58
CA ILE A 40 2.27 0.92 -0.25
C ILE A 40 1.34 -0.28 -0.22
N LEU A 41 0.07 -0.03 0.09
CA LEU A 41 -0.97 -1.03 -0.01
C LEU A 41 -1.39 -1.15 -1.48
N ILE A 42 -1.37 -2.36 -2.02
CA ILE A 42 -1.86 -2.67 -3.36
C ILE A 42 -3.16 -3.45 -3.19
N THR A 43 -4.27 -2.90 -3.69
CA THR A 43 -5.57 -3.57 -3.71
C THR A 43 -6.07 -3.71 -5.13
N GLN A 44 -6.74 -4.82 -5.41
CA GLN A 44 -7.45 -5.02 -6.67
C GLN A 44 -8.93 -4.70 -6.42
N GLN A 45 -9.48 -3.80 -7.23
CA GLN A 45 -10.90 -3.49 -7.23
C GLN A 45 -11.39 -3.61 -8.67
N ASP A 46 -12.31 -4.54 -8.89
CA ASP A 46 -12.83 -4.90 -10.22
C ASP A 46 -11.68 -5.25 -11.19
N SER A 47 -11.48 -4.43 -12.22
CA SER A 47 -10.40 -4.52 -13.21
C SER A 47 -9.27 -3.51 -12.99
N SER A 48 -9.24 -2.86 -11.83
CA SER A 48 -8.30 -1.78 -11.51
C SER A 48 -7.38 -2.16 -10.34
N LEU A 49 -6.15 -1.68 -10.40
CA LEU A 49 -5.20 -1.74 -9.28
C LEU A 49 -5.14 -0.38 -8.58
N ILE A 50 -5.43 -0.37 -7.29
CA ILE A 50 -5.38 0.83 -6.44
C ILE A 50 -4.15 0.74 -5.55
N LEU A 51 -3.28 1.74 -5.70
CA LEU A 51 -2.07 1.92 -4.89
C LEU A 51 -2.34 2.99 -3.84
N THR A 52 -2.31 2.62 -2.56
CA THR A 52 -2.53 3.54 -1.45
C THR A 52 -1.26 3.67 -0.60
N PRO A 53 -0.64 4.86 -0.54
CA PRO A 53 0.47 5.12 0.37
C PRO A 53 0.08 4.78 1.82
N GLN A 54 0.82 3.90 2.48
CA GLN A 54 0.66 3.75 3.92
C GLN A 54 1.46 4.85 4.60
N ARG A 55 0.74 5.77 5.27
CA ARG A 55 1.37 6.78 6.11
C ARG A 55 1.99 6.04 7.29
N ASN A 56 3.31 5.97 7.34
CA ASN A 56 4.06 5.43 8.48
C ASN A 56 3.74 6.29 9.71
N GLY A 57 2.68 5.93 10.44
CA GLY A 57 2.18 6.76 11.54
C GLY A 57 0.98 6.22 12.32
N GLN A 58 0.34 5.12 11.90
CA GLN A 58 -0.70 4.47 12.73
C GLN A 58 -0.71 2.95 12.54
N THR A 59 0.27 2.27 13.12
CA THR A 59 -0.04 0.96 13.72
C THR A 59 -0.81 1.24 15.01
N CYS A 60 -2.11 1.55 14.92
CA CYS A 60 -2.94 1.36 16.09
C CYS A 60 -3.14 -0.15 16.20
N ASN A 61 -2.28 -0.78 17.00
CA ASN A 61 -2.31 -2.20 17.31
C ASN A 61 -3.52 -2.46 18.22
N SER A 62 -4.70 -2.36 17.60
CA SER A 62 -6.06 -2.45 18.11
C SER A 62 -6.56 -3.78 18.64
N PHE A 63 -5.77 -4.86 18.71
CA PHE A 63 -6.34 -6.14 19.12
C PHE A 63 -5.34 -7.07 19.83
N CYS A 64 -4.64 -6.53 20.83
CA CYS A 64 -4.04 -7.33 21.90
C CYS A 64 -4.46 -6.74 23.24
N ARG A 65 -5.73 -6.89 23.63
CA ARG A 65 -6.14 -6.79 25.04
C ARG A 65 -6.37 -8.20 25.57
N SER A 66 -5.25 -8.76 26.03
CA SER A 66 -5.11 -9.59 27.22
C SER A 66 -6.30 -10.45 27.62
N ASN A 67 -6.15 -11.75 27.40
CA ASN A 67 -6.90 -12.78 28.10
C ASN A 67 -6.42 -12.78 29.58
N SER A 68 -7.01 -11.92 30.42
CA SER A 68 -6.73 -11.90 31.85
C SER A 68 -7.39 -13.10 32.52
N HIS A 69 -6.53 -13.96 33.04
CA HIS A 69 -6.82 -15.15 33.82
C HIS A 69 -7.82 -14.89 34.96
N ASN A 70 -8.90 -15.66 35.00
CA ASN A 70 -9.73 -15.82 36.20
C ASN A 70 -9.00 -16.75 37.18
N PHE A 71 -8.08 -16.20 37.99
CA PHE A 71 -7.61 -16.87 39.20
C PHE A 71 -8.42 -16.33 40.38
N LYS A 72 -9.58 -16.94 40.62
CA LYS A 72 -10.44 -16.60 41.75
C LYS A 72 -9.89 -17.31 42.99
N ARG A 73 -9.24 -16.55 43.86
CA ARG A 73 -9.05 -16.93 45.27
C ARG A 73 -10.41 -16.84 45.97
N ARG A 74 -10.99 -17.97 46.32
CA ARG A 74 -11.75 -18.24 47.55
C ARG A 74 -12.04 -19.72 47.65
#